data_AF-A0A8R7PS35-F1
#
_entry.id   AF-A0A8R7PS35-F1
#
_cell.length_a   1.000
_cell.length_b   1.000
_cell.length_c   1.000
_cell.angle_alpha   90.00
_cell.angle_beta   90.00
_cell.angle_gamma   90.00
#
_symmetry.space_group_name_H-M   'P 1'
#
loop_
_entity.id
_entity.type
_entity.pdbx_description
1 polymer ?
#
loop_
_entity_poly.entity_id
_entity_poly.type
_entity_poly.pdbx_seq_one_letter_code
_entity_poly.pdbx_strand_id
1 'polypeptide(L)'
;MRVLALLLLLWISAAATASRPPLETLGIPPQDEAYYRGGVIKCRDGSGKFTRDQLNDDFCDCPDGTDEPGTSACPEAKFYCKNTGHSPITIFSSRVNDGICDCCDGSDEYGSNGTCKNTCWEAGKAAREKLKKKVATYKSGVVIRNQEVEKAELAIAKDEAELTKLKGEEKILQGLVDKLKEQKRLIEKAEEEERLIKEKEEKRIKEEAEKQAAEENKAPDASQEADSQDTNEKAQEDESKVG
;
A
#
# COMPACT_ATOMS: atom_id res chain seq x y z
N MET A 1 70.80 44.38 25.61
CA MET A 1 69.65 45.12 25.05
C MET A 1 68.52 44.13 24.85
N ARG A 2 67.55 44.15 25.76
CA ARG A 2 66.37 43.27 25.79
C ARG A 2 65.25 44.01 25.08
N VAL A 3 64.74 43.49 23.97
CA VAL A 3 63.49 43.99 23.37
C VAL A 3 62.52 42.80 23.33
N LEU A 4 61.71 42.70 24.38
CA LEU A 4 60.54 41.83 24.43
C LEU A 4 59.46 42.43 23.53
N ALA A 5 59.15 41.77 22.42
CA ALA A 5 57.97 42.06 21.62
C ALA A 5 56.79 41.22 22.14
N LEU A 6 56.02 41.79 23.06
CA LEU A 6 54.72 41.28 23.50
C LEU A 6 53.67 41.65 22.44
N LEU A 7 53.35 40.72 21.54
CA LEU A 7 52.20 40.83 20.63
C LEU A 7 50.92 40.47 21.40
N LEU A 8 50.18 41.52 21.79
CA LEU A 8 48.81 41.47 22.28
C LEU A 8 47.87 40.93 21.18
N LEU A 9 47.46 39.67 21.30
CA LEU A 9 46.31 39.13 20.57
C LEU A 9 45.02 39.68 21.22
N LEU A 10 44.54 40.81 20.70
CA LEU A 10 43.19 41.31 20.96
C LEU A 10 42.17 40.31 20.41
N TRP A 11 41.58 39.51 21.29
CA TRP A 11 40.34 38.79 21.01
C TRP A 11 39.21 39.81 20.84
N ILE A 12 38.84 40.08 19.59
CA ILE A 12 37.61 40.75 19.25
C ILE A 12 36.49 39.75 19.52
N SER A 13 35.91 39.80 20.71
CA SER A 13 34.63 39.14 21.00
C SER A 13 33.57 39.82 20.14
N ALA A 14 33.25 39.24 18.98
CA ALA A 14 32.04 39.59 18.26
C ALA A 14 30.84 39.16 19.13
N ALA A 15 30.31 40.09 19.91
CA ALA A 15 29.01 39.91 20.53
C ALA A 15 28.01 39.76 19.38
N ALA A 16 27.44 38.56 19.23
CA ALA A 16 26.31 38.34 18.35
C ALA A 16 25.14 39.16 18.92
N THR A 17 24.98 40.39 18.44
CA THR A 17 23.74 41.14 18.64
C THR A 17 22.65 40.35 17.92
N ALA A 18 21.73 39.76 18.68
CA ALA A 18 20.51 39.19 18.10
C ALA A 18 19.79 40.31 17.35
N SER A 19 19.88 40.32 16.02
CA SER A 19 19.16 41.28 15.20
C SER A 19 17.67 41.03 15.40
N ARG A 20 16.95 42.03 15.92
CA ARG A 20 15.49 41.98 15.99
C ARG A 20 14.96 41.72 14.57
N PRO A 21 13.99 40.81 14.38
CA PRO A 21 13.37 40.63 13.06
C PRO A 21 12.85 41.99 12.59
N PRO A 22 12.95 42.30 11.28
CA PRO A 22 12.36 43.52 10.74
C PRO A 22 10.88 43.56 11.11
N LEU A 23 10.40 44.74 11.56
CA LEU A 23 8.98 45.00 11.87
C LEU A 23 8.06 44.48 10.76
N GLU A 24 8.51 44.54 9.50
CA GLU A 24 7.81 44.04 8.31
C GLU A 24 7.40 42.55 8.33
N THR A 25 7.98 41.73 9.20
CA THR A 25 7.67 40.29 9.30
C THR A 25 7.10 39.89 10.65
N LEU A 26 6.98 40.84 11.58
CA LEU A 26 6.59 40.58 12.94
C LEU A 26 5.10 40.20 13.02
N GLY A 27 4.80 39.17 13.81
CA GLY A 27 3.45 38.66 14.00
C GLY A 27 2.82 37.97 12.78
N ILE A 28 3.55 37.83 11.67
CA ILE A 28 3.08 37.13 10.46
C ILE A 28 3.33 35.62 10.61
N PRO A 29 2.30 34.77 10.43
CA PRO A 29 2.49 33.33 10.41
C PRO A 29 3.21 32.88 9.12
N PRO A 30 4.07 31.85 9.15
CA PRO A 30 4.85 31.41 7.98
C PRO A 30 4.02 31.11 6.72
N GLN A 31 2.77 30.70 6.90
CA GLN A 31 1.83 30.41 5.81
C GLN A 31 1.40 31.67 5.06
N ASP A 32 1.44 32.83 5.71
CA ASP A 32 1.00 34.10 5.16
C ASP A 32 2.17 34.99 4.68
N GLU A 33 3.43 34.58 4.84
CA GLU A 33 4.59 35.35 4.36
C GLU A 33 4.50 35.71 2.87
N ALA A 34 3.94 34.82 2.04
CA ALA A 34 3.75 35.06 0.62
C ALA A 34 2.70 36.14 0.34
N TYR A 35 1.66 36.22 1.19
CA TYR A 35 0.58 37.20 1.08
C TYR A 35 1.11 38.62 1.29
N TYR A 36 1.96 38.81 2.30
CA TYR A 36 2.54 40.11 2.65
C TYR A 36 3.75 40.52 1.80
N ARG A 37 4.14 39.74 0.80
CA ARG A 37 5.30 40.06 -0.06
C ARG A 37 5.01 41.11 -1.13
N GLY A 38 3.73 41.34 -1.45
CA GLY A 38 3.32 42.29 -2.48
C GLY A 38 3.65 43.75 -2.14
N GLY A 39 3.78 44.60 -3.17
CA GLY A 39 3.94 46.05 -2.99
C GLY A 39 2.64 46.75 -2.58
N VAL A 40 1.50 46.22 -3.05
CA VAL A 40 0.14 46.61 -2.64
C VAL A 40 -0.57 45.34 -2.23
N ILE A 41 -1.07 45.32 -1.00
CA ILE A 41 -1.68 44.17 -0.35
C ILE A 41 -3.16 44.52 -0.13
N LYS A 42 -4.07 43.58 -0.36
CA LYS A 42 -5.50 43.80 -0.12
C LYS A 42 -5.82 43.52 1.35
N CYS A 43 -6.86 44.11 1.91
CA CYS A 43 -7.42 43.58 3.17
C CYS A 43 -8.10 42.23 2.85
N ARG A 44 -8.09 41.26 3.78
CA ARG A 44 -8.65 39.91 3.52
C ARG A 44 -10.16 39.93 3.45
N ASP A 45 -10.80 40.82 4.18
CA ASP A 45 -12.24 41.10 4.14
C ASP A 45 -12.70 41.81 2.85
N GLY A 46 -11.76 42.29 2.03
CA GLY A 46 -12.02 43.00 0.78
C GLY A 46 -12.41 44.48 0.95
N SER A 47 -12.33 45.03 2.17
CA SER A 47 -12.68 46.42 2.48
C SER A 47 -11.76 47.46 1.82
N GLY A 48 -10.53 47.07 1.49
CA GLY A 48 -9.54 48.01 0.98
C GLY A 48 -8.22 47.34 0.55
N LYS A 49 -7.19 48.18 0.49
CA LYS A 49 -5.81 47.79 0.17
C LYS A 49 -4.85 48.77 0.84
N PHE A 50 -3.69 48.26 1.21
CA PHE A 50 -2.62 49.00 1.87
C PHE A 50 -1.28 48.71 1.17
N THR A 51 -0.30 49.57 1.39
CA THR A 51 1.06 49.42 0.86
C THR A 51 1.98 48.76 1.88
N ARG A 52 3.20 48.41 1.47
CA ARG A 52 4.18 47.86 2.43
C ARG A 52 4.54 48.81 3.58
N ASP A 53 4.47 50.12 3.33
CA ASP A 53 4.81 51.12 4.35
C ASP A 53 3.72 51.23 5.43
N GLN A 54 2.51 50.76 5.13
CA GLN A 54 1.36 50.66 6.01
C GLN A 54 1.24 49.28 6.69
N LEU A 55 2.23 48.41 6.50
CA LEU A 55 2.26 47.11 7.16
C LEU A 55 3.00 47.27 8.49
N ASN A 56 2.32 47.02 9.61
CA ASN A 56 2.86 47.19 10.95
C ASN A 56 3.33 48.63 11.22
N ASP A 57 2.55 49.63 10.81
CA ASP A 57 2.87 51.05 10.98
C ASP A 57 2.20 51.69 12.21
N ASP A 58 1.52 50.85 13.01
CA ASP A 58 0.79 51.22 14.23
C ASP A 58 -0.49 52.04 13.92
N PHE A 59 -1.04 51.88 12.72
CA PHE A 59 -2.28 52.50 12.29
C PHE A 59 -3.22 51.50 11.61
N CYS A 60 -4.49 51.48 12.03
CA CYS A 60 -5.45 50.51 11.52
C CYS A 60 -6.15 50.97 10.23
N ASP A 61 -5.62 50.56 9.08
CA ASP A 61 -6.16 50.78 7.73
C ASP A 61 -7.17 49.71 7.30
N CYS A 62 -7.00 48.44 7.72
CA CYS A 62 -7.95 47.38 7.42
C CYS A 62 -8.84 47.06 8.65
N PRO A 63 -10.19 47.08 8.53
CA PRO A 63 -11.10 46.70 9.62
C PRO A 63 -10.89 45.28 10.15
N ASP A 64 -10.37 44.36 9.31
CA ASP A 64 -10.04 43.00 9.69
C ASP A 64 -8.65 42.83 10.35
N GLY A 65 -7.88 43.93 10.45
CA GLY A 65 -6.55 43.95 11.04
C GLY A 65 -5.46 43.27 10.21
N THR A 66 -5.69 43.05 8.92
CA THR A 66 -4.70 42.42 8.03
C THR A 66 -3.39 43.20 7.93
N ASP A 67 -3.45 44.51 7.99
CA ASP A 67 -2.33 45.45 7.90
C ASP A 67 -1.49 45.53 9.19
N GLU A 68 -2.03 45.06 10.33
CA GLU A 68 -1.38 45.17 11.64
C GLU A 68 -1.15 43.81 12.34
N PRO A 69 -0.53 42.80 11.68
CA PRO A 69 -0.25 41.51 12.31
C PRO A 69 0.79 41.59 13.45
N GLY A 70 1.61 42.63 13.48
CA GLY A 70 2.75 42.80 14.37
C GLY A 70 2.58 43.89 15.44
N THR A 71 1.47 44.63 15.46
CA THR A 71 1.20 45.70 16.43
C THR A 71 -0.13 45.49 17.14
N SER A 72 -0.50 46.43 18.03
CA SER A 72 -1.77 46.45 18.74
C SER A 72 -2.80 47.41 18.13
N ALA A 73 -2.52 48.02 16.97
CA ALA A 73 -3.33 49.10 16.40
C ALA A 73 -4.74 48.68 15.96
N CYS A 74 -4.89 47.44 15.46
CA CYS A 74 -6.19 46.92 15.04
C CYS A 74 -6.82 45.97 16.06
N PRO A 75 -8.11 46.13 16.43
CA PRO A 75 -8.76 45.29 17.46
C PRO A 75 -9.00 43.84 17.01
N GLU A 76 -9.21 43.60 15.72
CA GLU A 76 -9.44 42.25 15.16
C GLU A 76 -8.14 41.53 14.77
N ALA A 77 -7.00 42.24 14.81
CA ALA A 77 -5.70 41.67 14.46
C ALA A 77 -5.24 40.61 15.44
N LYS A 78 -4.40 39.71 14.93
CA LYS A 78 -3.84 38.59 15.67
C LYS A 78 -2.35 38.52 15.45
N PHE A 79 -1.62 38.39 16.55
CA PHE A 79 -0.18 38.31 16.55
C PHE A 79 0.29 36.86 16.63
N TYR A 80 1.16 36.45 15.70
CA TYR A 80 1.74 35.11 15.68
C TYR A 80 3.08 35.05 16.45
N CYS A 81 3.07 34.36 17.60
CA CYS A 81 4.29 34.00 18.30
C CYS A 81 4.94 32.78 17.63
N LYS A 82 6.13 32.96 17.06
CA LYS A 82 6.86 31.85 16.41
C LYS A 82 7.30 30.79 17.42
N ASN A 83 7.64 31.20 18.64
CA ASN A 83 8.02 30.34 19.76
C ASN A 83 9.05 29.29 19.38
N THR A 84 10.15 29.70 18.70
CA THR A 84 11.15 28.75 18.19
C THR A 84 11.67 27.82 19.29
N GLY A 85 11.55 26.51 19.08
CA GLY A 85 11.88 25.49 20.09
C GLY A 85 10.67 25.00 20.89
N HIS A 86 9.53 25.67 20.81
CA HIS A 86 8.23 25.26 21.33
C HIS A 86 7.17 25.27 20.23
N SER A 87 5.90 25.06 20.59
CA SER A 87 4.76 25.19 19.68
C SER A 87 4.43 26.68 19.46
N PRO A 88 4.15 27.09 18.21
CA PRO A 88 3.68 28.44 17.94
C PRO A 88 2.30 28.65 18.55
N ILE A 89 2.01 29.89 18.92
CA ILE A 89 0.69 30.32 19.40
C ILE A 89 0.30 31.62 18.72
N THR A 90 -0.98 31.94 18.75
CA THR A 90 -1.51 33.20 18.26
C THR A 90 -2.24 33.90 19.39
N ILE A 91 -1.93 35.17 19.59
CA ILE A 91 -2.52 36.01 20.63
C ILE A 91 -3.30 37.16 19.97
N PHE A 92 -4.16 37.81 20.75
CA PHE A 92 -4.86 39.01 20.28
C PHE A 92 -3.89 40.19 20.23
N SER A 93 -4.08 41.07 19.25
CA SER A 93 -3.29 42.30 19.09
C SER A 93 -3.24 43.15 20.36
N SER A 94 -4.29 43.14 21.17
CA SER A 94 -4.36 43.86 22.45
C SER A 94 -3.29 43.46 23.47
N ARG A 95 -2.60 42.32 23.26
CA ARG A 95 -1.51 41.83 24.12
C ARG A 95 -0.12 42.13 23.57
N VAL A 96 -0.04 42.88 22.48
CA VAL A 96 1.22 43.28 21.88
C VAL A 96 1.66 44.59 22.53
N ASN A 97 2.85 44.58 23.16
CA ASN A 97 3.40 45.69 23.94
C ASN A 97 2.47 46.20 25.07
N ASP A 98 1.73 45.30 25.71
CA ASP A 98 0.89 45.63 26.88
C ASP A 98 1.65 45.52 28.21
N GLY A 99 2.92 45.08 28.16
CA GLY A 99 3.81 44.91 29.30
C GLY A 99 3.75 43.52 29.94
N ILE A 100 2.99 42.58 29.38
CA ILE A 100 2.84 41.21 29.84
C ILE A 100 3.49 40.26 28.83
N CYS A 101 4.26 39.28 29.33
CA CYS A 101 4.90 38.28 28.47
C CYS A 101 3.93 37.11 28.20
N ASP A 102 3.19 37.17 27.10
CA ASP A 102 2.32 36.11 26.59
C ASP A 102 3.08 35.11 25.70
N CYS A 103 3.96 35.57 24.81
CA CYS A 103 4.78 34.69 23.99
C CYS A 103 5.97 34.13 24.80
N CYS A 104 6.26 32.83 24.69
CA CYS A 104 7.43 32.27 25.39
C CYS A 104 8.75 32.79 24.84
N ASP A 105 8.76 33.30 23.60
CA ASP A 105 9.94 33.91 22.99
C ASP A 105 10.07 35.40 23.30
N GLY A 106 9.04 36.00 23.94
CA GLY A 106 8.96 37.43 24.28
C GLY A 106 8.80 38.34 23.05
N SER A 107 8.37 37.79 21.91
CA SER A 107 8.25 38.54 20.66
C SER A 107 7.09 39.55 20.63
N ASP A 108 6.10 39.36 21.50
CA ASP A 108 4.97 40.25 21.77
C ASP A 108 5.39 41.58 22.43
N GLU A 109 6.43 41.57 23.25
CA GLU A 109 6.89 42.72 24.03
C GLU A 109 8.17 43.36 23.46
N TYR A 110 8.22 43.51 22.13
CA TYR A 110 9.40 43.98 21.40
C TYR A 110 9.75 45.46 21.63
N GLY A 111 8.75 46.27 21.99
CA GLY A 111 8.90 47.68 22.36
C GLY A 111 9.46 47.85 23.78
N SER A 112 9.29 46.84 24.64
CA SER A 112 9.88 46.80 25.97
C SER A 112 11.38 46.46 25.85
N ASN A 113 12.24 47.14 26.61
CA ASN A 113 13.70 46.98 26.51
C ASN A 113 14.20 45.68 27.19
N GLY A 114 13.72 44.52 26.76
CA GLY A 114 14.17 43.21 27.22
C GLY A 114 13.48 42.69 28.48
N THR A 115 12.23 43.09 28.74
CA THR A 115 11.45 42.63 29.89
C THR A 115 11.15 41.13 29.82
N CYS A 116 10.87 40.61 28.62
CA CYS A 116 10.52 39.21 28.41
C CYS A 116 11.73 38.34 28.05
N LYS A 117 11.97 37.30 28.86
CA LYS A 117 13.02 36.31 28.62
C LYS A 117 12.48 35.17 27.76
N ASN A 118 13.28 34.69 26.82
CA ASN A 118 12.91 33.51 26.03
C ASN A 118 12.97 32.24 26.91
N THR A 119 11.82 31.61 27.10
CA THR A 119 11.62 30.37 27.86
C THR A 119 11.16 29.19 26.99
N CYS A 120 11.05 29.39 25.67
CA CYS A 120 10.54 28.37 24.75
C CYS A 120 11.33 27.06 24.77
N TRP A 121 12.65 27.14 24.99
CA TRP A 121 13.46 25.93 25.07
C TRP A 121 13.01 25.02 26.22
N GLU A 122 12.83 25.57 27.41
CA GLU A 122 12.37 24.77 28.56
C GLU A 122 10.91 24.34 28.40
N ALA A 123 10.02 25.26 27.99
CA ALA A 123 8.60 24.96 27.77
C ALA A 123 8.38 23.84 26.73
N GLY A 124 9.18 23.82 25.66
CA GLY A 124 9.09 22.80 24.61
C GLY A 124 9.77 21.47 24.93
N LYS A 125 10.50 21.33 26.05
CA LYS A 125 11.35 20.15 26.32
C LYS A 125 10.58 18.83 26.26
N ALA A 126 9.46 18.74 26.98
CA ALA A 126 8.64 17.52 27.02
C ALA A 126 8.10 17.13 25.64
N ALA A 127 7.63 18.11 24.85
CA ALA A 127 7.14 17.88 23.50
C ALA A 127 8.27 17.39 22.57
N ARG A 128 9.45 18.00 22.64
CA ARG A 128 10.62 17.59 21.86
C ARG A 128 11.09 16.18 22.21
N GLU A 129 11.13 15.83 23.50
CA GLU A 129 11.48 14.47 23.94
C GLU A 129 10.46 13.43 23.45
N LYS A 130 9.16 13.74 23.53
CA LYS A 130 8.10 12.88 22.98
C LYS A 130 8.24 12.70 21.47
N LEU A 131 8.54 13.78 20.74
CA LEU A 131 8.77 13.73 19.29
C LEU A 131 10.02 12.91 18.95
N LYS A 132 11.12 13.09 19.67
CA LYS A 132 12.36 12.31 19.49
C LYS A 132 12.10 10.81 19.64
N LYS A 133 11.35 10.41 20.67
CA LYS A 133 10.95 9.00 20.86
C LYS A 133 10.13 8.47 19.68
N LYS A 134 9.10 9.22 19.24
CA LYS A 134 8.29 8.86 18.07
C LYS A 134 9.14 8.71 16.80
N VAL A 135 10.03 9.65 16.53
CA VAL A 135 10.93 9.62 15.38
C VAL A 135 11.86 8.40 15.45
N ALA A 136 12.40 8.06 16.62
CA ALA A 136 13.22 6.88 16.80
C ALA A 136 12.44 5.59 16.48
N THR A 137 11.21 5.45 17.01
CA THR A 137 10.33 4.32 16.71
C THR A 137 9.98 4.22 15.23
N TYR A 138 9.71 5.35 14.58
CA TYR A 138 9.39 5.37 13.14
C TYR A 138 10.61 4.96 12.30
N LYS A 139 11.80 5.46 12.65
CA LYS A 139 13.05 5.09 11.98
C LYS A 139 13.34 3.60 12.09
N SER A 140 13.21 3.01 13.29
CA SER A 140 13.40 1.56 13.45
C SER A 140 12.34 0.77 12.69
N GLY A 141 11.08 1.22 12.67
CA GLY A 141 10.02 0.61 11.89
C GLY A 141 10.28 0.64 10.37
N VAL A 142 10.80 1.74 9.84
CA VAL A 142 11.17 1.86 8.42
C VAL A 142 12.27 0.88 8.03
N VAL A 143 13.29 0.69 8.88
CA VAL A 143 14.37 -0.27 8.61
C VAL A 143 13.82 -1.69 8.48
N ILE A 144 12.98 -2.11 9.43
CA ILE A 144 12.34 -3.45 9.41
C ILE A 144 11.46 -3.59 8.16
N ARG A 145 10.62 -2.59 7.88
CA ARG A 145 9.75 -2.62 6.69
C ARG A 145 10.56 -2.81 5.41
N ASN A 146 11.67 -2.10 5.25
CA ASN A 146 12.49 -2.22 4.05
C ASN A 146 13.11 -3.63 3.93
N GLN A 147 13.56 -4.23 5.02
CA GLN A 147 14.06 -5.61 5.03
C GLN A 147 12.98 -6.63 4.64
N GLU A 148 11.76 -6.45 5.15
CA GLU A 148 10.65 -7.35 4.83
C GLU A 148 10.15 -7.17 3.39
N VAL A 149 10.19 -5.95 2.85
CA VAL A 149 9.90 -5.68 1.43
C VAL A 149 10.90 -6.41 0.54
N GLU A 150 12.20 -6.32 0.83
CA GLU A 150 13.24 -7.02 0.05
C GLU A 150 13.05 -8.55 0.08
N LYS A 151 12.75 -9.12 1.26
CA LYS A 151 12.43 -10.55 1.37
C LYS A 151 11.18 -10.94 0.59
N ALA A 152 10.14 -10.10 0.63
CA ALA A 152 8.90 -10.35 -0.09
C ALA A 152 9.12 -10.30 -1.61
N GLU A 153 9.91 -9.36 -2.12
CA GLU A 153 10.27 -9.29 -3.54
C GLU A 153 11.01 -10.56 -3.99
N LEU A 154 11.97 -11.04 -3.20
CA LEU A 154 12.68 -12.29 -3.49
C LEU A 154 11.75 -13.51 -3.46
N ALA A 155 10.84 -13.59 -2.50
CA ALA A 155 9.87 -14.68 -2.40
C ALA A 155 8.91 -14.68 -3.60
N ILE A 156 8.38 -13.52 -3.98
CA ILE A 156 7.51 -13.37 -5.15
C ILE A 156 8.25 -13.82 -6.42
N ALA A 157 9.49 -13.37 -6.62
CA ALA A 157 10.28 -13.77 -7.78
C ALA A 157 10.51 -15.29 -7.85
N LYS A 158 10.74 -15.93 -6.69
CA LYS A 158 10.87 -17.39 -6.61
C LYS A 158 9.55 -18.10 -6.94
N ASP A 159 8.45 -17.65 -6.36
CA ASP A 159 7.13 -18.23 -6.58
C ASP A 159 6.68 -18.07 -8.04
N GLU A 160 6.96 -16.92 -8.67
CA GLU A 160 6.72 -16.70 -10.10
C GLU A 160 7.53 -17.66 -10.98
N ALA A 161 8.81 -17.86 -10.66
CA ALA A 161 9.66 -18.82 -11.37
C ALA A 161 9.13 -20.26 -11.24
N GLU A 162 8.73 -20.69 -10.05
CA GLU A 162 8.15 -22.01 -9.82
C GLU A 162 6.81 -22.18 -10.55
N LEU A 163 5.96 -21.16 -10.53
CA LEU A 163 4.67 -21.14 -11.22
C LEU A 163 4.83 -21.26 -12.74
N THR A 164 5.81 -20.59 -13.34
CA THR A 164 6.08 -20.73 -14.78
C THR A 164 6.56 -22.13 -15.15
N LYS A 165 7.39 -22.76 -14.30
CA LYS A 165 7.84 -24.15 -14.48
C LYS A 165 6.66 -25.12 -14.42
N LEU A 166 5.84 -25.04 -13.36
CA LEU A 166 4.67 -25.90 -13.19
C LEU A 166 3.66 -25.76 -14.34
N LYS A 167 3.42 -24.53 -14.83
CA LYS A 167 2.59 -24.31 -16.04
C LYS A 167 3.18 -24.96 -17.29
N GLY A 168 4.50 -25.04 -17.40
CA GLY A 168 5.18 -25.76 -18.48
C GLY A 168 4.95 -27.27 -18.39
N GLU A 169 5.14 -27.84 -17.20
CA GLU A 169 4.92 -29.26 -16.92
C GLU A 169 3.44 -29.66 -17.13
N GLU A 170 2.50 -28.84 -16.67
CA GLU A 170 1.05 -29.02 -16.89
C GLU A 170 0.71 -29.11 -18.38
N LYS A 171 1.25 -28.21 -19.22
CA LYS A 171 1.04 -28.26 -20.68
C LYS A 171 1.57 -29.54 -21.32
N ILE A 172 2.74 -30.02 -20.88
CA ILE A 172 3.34 -31.25 -21.38
C ILE A 172 2.45 -32.44 -21.01
N LEU A 173 2.04 -32.53 -19.73
CA LEU A 173 1.16 -33.58 -19.24
C LEU A 173 -0.18 -33.56 -19.96
N GLN A 174 -0.78 -32.39 -20.16
CA GLN A 174 -2.03 -32.24 -20.90
C GLN A 174 -1.90 -32.78 -22.34
N GLY A 175 -0.82 -32.41 -23.04
CA GLY A 175 -0.56 -32.93 -24.39
C GLY A 175 -0.33 -34.45 -24.41
N LEU A 176 0.23 -35.02 -23.35
CA LEU A 176 0.40 -36.47 -23.22
C LEU A 176 -0.93 -37.18 -22.97
N VAL A 177 -1.78 -36.61 -22.10
CA VAL A 177 -3.14 -37.09 -21.82
C VAL A 177 -3.97 -37.10 -23.10
N ASP A 178 -3.90 -36.03 -23.91
CA ASP A 178 -4.63 -35.94 -25.17
C ASP A 178 -4.17 -37.00 -26.18
N LYS A 179 -2.85 -37.25 -26.28
CA LYS A 179 -2.29 -38.33 -27.12
C LYS A 179 -2.73 -39.71 -26.66
N LEU A 180 -2.66 -39.98 -25.36
CA LEU A 180 -3.08 -41.26 -24.79
C LEU A 180 -4.58 -41.50 -25.00
N LYS A 181 -5.39 -40.45 -24.88
CA LYS A 181 -6.83 -40.50 -25.14
C LYS A 181 -7.13 -40.84 -26.60
N GLU A 182 -6.38 -40.28 -27.54
CA GLU A 182 -6.53 -40.61 -28.96
C GLU A 182 -6.06 -42.03 -29.28
N GLN A 183 -4.90 -42.45 -28.76
CA GLN A 183 -4.45 -43.84 -28.92
C GLN A 183 -5.46 -44.84 -28.35
N LYS A 184 -6.02 -44.56 -27.17
CA LYS A 184 -7.07 -45.39 -26.58
C LYS A 184 -8.28 -45.52 -27.51
N ARG A 185 -8.76 -44.41 -28.10
CA ARG A 185 -9.87 -44.44 -29.06
C ARG A 185 -9.57 -45.28 -30.30
N LEU A 186 -8.35 -45.22 -30.82
CA LEU A 186 -7.94 -46.02 -31.97
C LEU A 186 -7.90 -47.51 -31.64
N ILE A 187 -7.38 -47.87 -30.47
CA ILE A 187 -7.35 -49.26 -29.97
C ILE A 187 -8.78 -49.78 -29.78
N GLU A 188 -9.65 -49.02 -29.11
CA GLU A 188 -11.05 -49.42 -28.89
C GLU A 188 -11.80 -49.69 -30.21
N LYS A 189 -11.59 -48.86 -31.24
CA LYS A 189 -12.16 -49.08 -32.58
C LYS A 189 -11.59 -50.33 -33.25
N ALA A 190 -10.28 -50.53 -33.18
CA ALA A 190 -9.64 -51.71 -33.76
C ALA A 190 -10.12 -53.00 -33.08
N GLU A 191 -10.25 -53.00 -31.74
CA GLU A 191 -10.81 -54.11 -30.98
C GLU A 191 -12.27 -54.40 -31.36
N GLU A 192 -13.08 -53.37 -31.58
CA GLU A 192 -14.47 -53.52 -32.02
C GLU A 192 -14.57 -54.09 -33.44
N GLU A 193 -13.78 -53.59 -34.38
CA GLU A 193 -13.70 -54.12 -35.74
C GLU A 193 -13.24 -55.58 -35.75
N GLU A 194 -12.23 -55.92 -34.95
CA GLU A 194 -11.75 -57.30 -34.81
C GLU A 194 -12.84 -58.23 -34.26
N ARG A 195 -13.60 -57.79 -33.25
CA ARG A 195 -14.75 -58.55 -32.73
C ARG A 195 -15.80 -58.79 -33.81
N LEU A 196 -16.14 -57.79 -34.60
CA LEU A 196 -17.13 -57.90 -35.67
C LEU A 196 -16.66 -58.83 -36.80
N ILE A 197 -15.37 -58.82 -37.13
CA ILE A 197 -14.79 -59.73 -38.13
C ILE A 197 -14.87 -61.17 -37.60
N LYS A 198 -14.47 -61.42 -36.35
CA LYS A 198 -14.57 -62.74 -35.71
C LYS A 198 -16.01 -63.26 -35.68
N GLU A 199 -16.98 -62.43 -35.29
CA GLU A 199 -18.39 -62.81 -35.26
C GLU A 199 -18.95 -63.12 -36.66
N LYS A 200 -18.57 -62.33 -37.68
CA LYS A 200 -18.96 -62.59 -39.08
C LYS A 200 -18.38 -63.91 -39.59
N GLU A 201 -17.11 -64.18 -39.29
CA GLU A 201 -16.47 -65.42 -39.72
C GLU A 201 -17.09 -66.65 -39.02
N GLU A 202 -17.36 -66.57 -37.72
CA GLU A 202 -18.09 -67.61 -37.00
C GLU A 202 -19.49 -67.86 -37.59
N LYS A 203 -20.23 -66.80 -37.97
CA LYS A 203 -21.52 -66.93 -38.65
C LYS A 203 -21.39 -67.60 -40.01
N ARG A 204 -20.40 -67.20 -40.82
CA ARG A 204 -20.14 -67.82 -42.13
C ARG A 204 -19.80 -69.31 -42.01
N ILE A 205 -18.96 -69.69 -41.05
CA ILE A 205 -18.61 -71.09 -40.80
C ILE A 205 -19.86 -71.89 -40.40
N LYS A 206 -20.73 -71.33 -39.54
CA LYS A 206 -22.00 -71.98 -39.17
C LYS A 206 -22.95 -72.14 -40.36
N GLU A 207 -23.13 -71.09 -41.17
CA GLU A 207 -23.96 -71.15 -42.38
C GLU A 207 -23.42 -72.15 -43.42
N GLU A 208 -22.11 -72.22 -43.60
CA GLU A 208 -21.47 -73.21 -44.48
C GLU A 208 -21.66 -74.64 -43.95
N ALA A 209 -21.51 -74.86 -42.64
CA ALA A 209 -21.79 -76.15 -42.01
C ALA A 209 -23.27 -76.56 -42.12
N GLU A 210 -24.21 -75.62 -41.95
CA GLU A 210 -25.65 -75.85 -42.14
C GLU A 210 -26.00 -76.18 -43.60
N LYS A 211 -25.40 -75.48 -44.57
CA LYS A 211 -25.58 -75.79 -46.00
C LYS A 211 -25.04 -77.17 -46.36
N GLN A 212 -23.86 -77.53 -45.85
CA GLN A 212 -23.28 -78.87 -46.04
C GLN A 212 -24.16 -79.94 -45.38
N ALA A 213 -24.64 -79.72 -44.15
CA ALA A 213 -25.59 -80.62 -43.50
C ALA A 213 -26.92 -80.73 -44.26
N ALA A 214 -27.42 -79.66 -44.87
CA ALA A 214 -28.62 -79.68 -45.70
C ALA A 214 -28.41 -80.40 -47.05
N GLU A 215 -27.21 -80.39 -47.60
CA GLU A 215 -26.83 -81.21 -48.77
C GLU A 215 -26.63 -82.68 -48.40
N GLU A 216 -26.06 -83.01 -47.24
CA GLU A 216 -25.97 -84.39 -46.74
C GLU A 216 -27.36 -84.98 -46.40
N ASN A 217 -28.30 -84.16 -45.94
CA ASN A 217 -29.70 -84.56 -45.69
C ASN A 217 -30.56 -84.68 -46.97
N LYS A 218 -29.98 -84.50 -48.17
CA LYS A 218 -30.64 -84.77 -49.47
C LYS A 218 -30.35 -86.16 -50.05
N ALA A 219 -29.67 -87.04 -49.33
CA ALA A 219 -29.76 -88.50 -49.54
C ALA A 219 -30.93 -89.07 -48.71
N PRO A 220 -31.82 -89.92 -49.27
CA PRO A 220 -33.06 -90.25 -48.59
C PRO A 220 -32.88 -91.31 -47.49
N ASP A 221 -33.41 -90.95 -46.32
CA ASP A 221 -34.37 -91.68 -45.47
C ASP A 221 -34.01 -93.10 -44.97
N ALA A 222 -33.91 -93.23 -43.65
CA ALA A 222 -34.70 -94.21 -42.91
C ALA A 222 -34.80 -93.88 -41.40
N SER A 223 -36.05 -93.75 -40.95
CA SER A 223 -36.63 -94.27 -39.69
C SER A 223 -36.73 -93.42 -38.40
N GLN A 224 -38.01 -93.15 -38.09
CA GLN A 224 -38.74 -93.32 -36.80
C GLN A 224 -38.59 -92.26 -35.70
N GLU A 225 -39.64 -91.45 -35.50
CA GLU A 225 -40.75 -91.58 -34.50
C GLU A 225 -40.31 -91.13 -33.09
N ALA A 226 -40.85 -89.98 -32.61
CA ALA A 226 -41.85 -89.89 -31.53
C ALA A 226 -41.20 -90.07 -30.13
N ASP A 227 -41.50 -89.37 -29.04
CA ASP A 227 -42.51 -88.41 -28.61
C ASP A 227 -42.04 -87.91 -27.21
N SER A 228 -42.60 -86.79 -26.76
CA SER A 228 -43.01 -86.49 -25.37
C SER A 228 -42.00 -86.43 -24.21
N GLN A 229 -41.98 -85.23 -23.57
CA GLN A 229 -42.17 -84.95 -22.12
C GLN A 229 -41.12 -85.54 -21.14
N ASP A 230 -40.72 -84.92 -20.02
CA ASP A 230 -41.50 -84.18 -19.05
C ASP A 230 -40.57 -83.48 -18.03
N THR A 231 -41.11 -82.44 -17.39
CA THR A 231 -40.88 -81.90 -16.02
C THR A 231 -39.54 -82.17 -15.28
N ASN A 232 -38.79 -81.15 -14.85
CA ASN A 232 -39.08 -80.20 -13.76
C ASN A 232 -39.23 -80.84 -12.36
N GLU A 233 -38.21 -80.69 -11.52
CA GLU A 233 -38.28 -80.33 -10.08
C GLU A 233 -36.82 -80.16 -9.58
N LYS A 234 -36.37 -78.95 -9.23
CA LYS A 234 -36.63 -78.19 -7.99
C LYS A 234 -36.03 -78.86 -6.76
N ALA A 235 -35.04 -78.18 -6.17
CA ALA A 235 -34.90 -77.83 -4.76
C ALA A 235 -33.39 -77.65 -4.48
N GLN A 236 -32.88 -76.43 -4.36
CA GLN A 236 -33.01 -75.50 -3.23
C GLN A 236 -32.00 -75.82 -2.13
N GLU A 237 -31.53 -74.73 -1.54
CA GLU A 237 -30.73 -74.57 -0.32
C GLU A 237 -29.23 -74.72 -0.47
N ASP A 238 -28.43 -73.98 0.27
CA ASP A 238 -28.48 -72.59 0.73
C ASP A 238 -27.07 -72.34 1.25
N GLU A 239 -26.68 -71.07 1.26
CA GLU A 239 -25.66 -70.47 2.12
C GLU A 239 -24.29 -71.19 2.29
N SER A 240 -23.21 -70.48 1.98
CA SER A 240 -22.54 -69.71 3.05
C SER A 240 -21.21 -69.09 2.60
N LYS A 241 -20.92 -68.01 3.32
CA LYS A 241 -19.59 -67.63 3.84
C LYS A 241 -18.76 -66.61 3.07
N VAL A 242 -18.90 -65.37 3.56
CA VAL A 242 -17.86 -64.55 4.23
C VAL A 242 -16.47 -64.52 3.59
N GLY A 243 -16.03 -63.30 3.24
CA GLY A 243 -14.65 -62.94 2.98
C GLY A 243 -14.53 -61.56 2.38
#